data_AF-A0A2V9AKL0-F1
#
_entry.id   AF-A0A2V9AKL0-F1
#
_cell.length_a   1.000
_cell.length_b   1.000
_cell.length_c   1.000
_cell.angle_alpha   90.00
_cell.angle_beta   90.00
_cell.angle_gamma   90.00
#
_symmetry.space_group_name_H-M   'P 1'
#
loop_
_entity.id
_entity.type
_entity.pdbx_description
1 polymer ?
#
loop_
_entity_poly.entity_id
_entity_poly.type
_entity_poly.pdbx_seq_one_letter_code
_entity_poly.pdbx_strand_id
1 'polypeptide(L)' 'MGDVVYVSKSRIERRQGPLRIAHLPGESQPVFFSVHGAIAEHYKIAPATLKESHASTIDYVISATAG' A
#
# COMPACT_ATOMS: atom_id res chain seq x y z
N MET A 1 -26.15 -18.02 11.14
CA MET A 1 -25.11 -17.10 10.62
C MET A 1 -24.77 -16.17 11.78
N GLY A 2 -23.50 -16.07 12.17
CA GLY A 2 -23.10 -15.23 13.32
C GLY A 2 -23.13 -13.74 12.99
N ASP A 3 -23.19 -12.90 14.03
CA ASP A 3 -23.17 -11.45 13.87
C ASP A 3 -21.83 -10.96 13.31
N VAL A 4 -21.88 -9.94 12.46
CA VAL A 4 -20.67 -9.30 11.92
C VAL A 4 -20.03 -8.46 13.03
N VAL A 5 -18.92 -8.94 13.58
CA VAL A 5 -18.20 -8.25 14.66
C VAL A 5 -17.33 -7.08 14.18
N TYR A 6 -16.92 -7.08 12.91
CA TYR A 6 -16.09 -6.02 12.36
C TYR A 6 -16.26 -5.90 10.84
N VAL A 7 -16.30 -4.66 10.37
CA VAL A 7 -16.17 -4.30 8.97
C VAL A 7 -15.05 -3.28 8.87
N SER A 8 -14.02 -3.57 8.08
CA SER A 8 -12.95 -2.60 7.85
C SER A 8 -13.50 -1.38 7.12
N LYS A 9 -13.19 -0.19 7.66
CA LYS A 9 -13.48 1.10 7.03
C LYS A 9 -12.25 1.73 6.38
N SER A 10 -11.30 0.90 5.94
CA SER A 10 -10.12 1.38 5.23
C SER A 10 -10.49 2.17 3.97
N ARG A 11 -9.78 3.27 3.73
CA ARG A 11 -9.91 4.09 2.51
C ARG A 11 -8.56 4.13 1.81
N ILE A 12 -8.57 4.13 0.48
CA ILE A 12 -7.36 4.35 -0.32
C ILE A 12 -7.58 5.45 -1.35
N GLU A 13 -6.58 6.32 -1.49
CA GLU A 13 -6.58 7.45 -2.40
C GLU A 13 -5.45 7.29 -3.44
N ARG A 14 -5.75 7.56 -4.71
CA ARG A 14 -4.71 7.77 -5.72
C ARG A 14 -4.19 9.20 -5.61
N ARG A 15 -2.88 9.37 -5.47
CA ARG A 15 -2.26 10.69 -5.58
C ARG A 15 -1.68 10.89 -6.98
N GLN A 16 -0.54 10.26 -7.26
CA GLN A 16 0.16 10.43 -8.53
C GLN A 16 0.85 9.14 -8.94
N GLY A 17 0.69 8.73 -10.21
CA GLY A 17 1.35 7.54 -10.73
C GLY A 17 1.06 6.30 -9.87
N PRO A 18 2.10 5.65 -9.31
CA PRO A 18 1.96 4.50 -8.41
C PRO A 18 1.67 4.87 -6.95
N LEU A 19 1.82 6.15 -6.55
CA LEU A 19 1.64 6.58 -5.16
C LEU A 19 0.17 6.50 -4.73
N ARG A 20 -0.06 5.75 -3.65
CA ARG A 20 -1.34 5.62 -2.97
C ARG A 20 -1.20 5.99 -1.50
N ILE A 21 -2.25 6.60 -0.95
CA ILE A 21 -2.35 6.88 0.47
C ILE A 21 -3.51 6.07 1.03
N ALA A 22 -3.23 5.22 2.01
CA ALA A 22 -4.22 4.40 2.68
C ALA A 22 -4.47 4.92 4.10
N HIS A 23 -5.75 5.07 4.44
CA HIS A 23 -6.21 5.38 5.77
C HIS A 23 -6.76 4.08 6.35
N LEU A 24 -6.03 3.49 7.29
CA LEU A 24 -6.33 2.19 7.87
C LEU A 24 -6.83 2.36 9.30
N PRO A 25 -7.94 1.69 9.70
CA PRO A 25 -8.33 1.61 11.10
C PRO A 25 -7.19 0.98 11.93
N GLY A 26 -6.78 1.65 13.00
CA GLY A 26 -5.68 1.21 13.87
C GLY A 26 -4.36 1.94 13.64
N GLU A 27 -4.21 2.66 12.52
CA GLU A 27 -3.02 3.48 12.25
C GLU A 27 -3.29 4.96 12.58
N SER A 28 -2.36 5.58 13.30
CA SER A 28 -2.46 7.01 13.66
C SER A 28 -2.08 7.94 12.50
N GLN A 29 -1.33 7.43 11.53
CA GLN A 29 -0.94 8.13 10.33
C GLN A 29 -1.31 7.32 9.07
N PRO A 30 -1.53 7.98 7.93
CA PRO A 30 -1.79 7.26 6.68
C PRO A 30 -0.58 6.41 6.27
N VAL A 31 -0.85 5.24 5.71
CA VAL A 31 0.18 4.37 5.13
C VAL A 31 0.34 4.73 3.66
N PHE A 32 1.59 5.02 3.26
CA PHE A 32 1.92 5.35 1.89
C PHE A 32 2.37 4.10 1.16
N PHE A 33 1.75 3.81 0.03
CA PHE A 33 2.15 2.72 -0.86
C PHE A 33 2.68 3.29 -2.16
N SER A 34 3.71 2.65 -2.70
CA SER A 34 4.27 2.96 -4.01
C SER A 34 4.82 1.67 -4.62
N VAL A 35 5.76 1.81 -5.55
CA VAL A 35 6.57 0.71 -6.08
C VAL A 35 8.04 1.00 -5.84
N HIS A 36 8.86 -0.04 -5.78
CA HIS A 36 10.31 0.06 -5.62
C HIS A 36 11.01 -1.09 -6.34
N GLY A 37 12.32 -0.96 -6.56
CA GLY A 37 13.20 -2.01 -7.10
C GLY A 37 12.60 -2.78 -8.29
N ALA A 38 12.64 -4.11 -8.20
CA ALA A 38 12.11 -5.02 -9.23
C ALA A 38 10.61 -4.85 -9.50
N ILE A 39 9.83 -4.38 -8.52
CA ILE A 39 8.39 -4.12 -8.70
C ILE A 39 8.19 -2.92 -9.63
N ALA A 40 8.94 -1.85 -9.42
CA ALA A 40 8.90 -0.68 -10.31
C ALA A 40 9.30 -1.05 -11.74
N GLU A 41 10.37 -1.83 -11.90
CA GLU A 41 10.85 -2.33 -13.20
C GLU A 41 9.82 -3.21 -13.90
N HIS A 42 9.17 -4.13 -13.17
CA HIS A 42 8.10 -4.98 -13.70
C HIS A 42 6.96 -4.15 -14.31
N TYR A 43 6.58 -3.06 -13.65
CA TYR A 43 5.57 -2.12 -14.16
C TYR A 43 6.11 -1.08 -15.15
N LYS A 44 7.37 -1.21 -15.59
CA LYS A 44 8.05 -0.31 -16.53
C LYS A 44 8.10 1.14 -16.05
N ILE A 45 8.13 1.34 -14.73
CA ILE A 45 8.30 2.64 -14.11
C ILE A 45 9.78 2.82 -13.83
N ALA A 46 10.40 3.81 -14.48
CA ALA A 46 11.79 4.13 -14.23
C ALA A 46 11.97 4.59 -12.77
N PRO A 47 12.79 3.91 -11.94
CA PRO A 47 12.93 4.27 -10.53
C PRO A 47 13.34 5.73 -10.30
N ALA A 48 14.16 6.30 -11.19
CA ALA A 48 14.55 7.70 -11.16
C ALA A 48 13.39 8.70 -11.31
N THR A 49 12.23 8.27 -11.81
CA THR A 49 11.02 9.11 -11.97
C THR A 49 10.11 9.06 -10.75
N LEU A 50 10.37 8.17 -9.80
CA LEU A 50 9.63 8.09 -8.54
C LEU A 50 10.08 9.23 -7.64
N LYS A 51 9.21 10.22 -7.45
CA LYS A 51 9.44 11.29 -6.46
C LYS A 51 9.47 10.73 -5.04
N GLU A 52 8.62 9.74 -4.77
CA GLU A 52 8.51 9.07 -3.49
C GLU A 52 8.37 7.56 -3.70
N SER A 53 9.38 6.83 -3.23
CA SER A 53 9.38 5.37 -3.16
C SER A 53 8.95 4.94 -1.77
N HIS A 54 8.02 4.01 -1.71
CA HIS A 54 7.44 3.44 -0.48
C HIS A 54 7.25 1.94 -0.70
N ALA A 55 6.94 1.22 0.38
CA ALA A 55 6.58 -0.18 0.29
C ALA A 55 5.44 -0.39 -0.70
N SER A 56 5.48 -1.50 -1.42
CA SER A 56 4.36 -1.93 -2.25
C SER A 56 3.30 -2.60 -1.38
N THR A 57 2.07 -2.67 -1.88
CA THR A 57 0.99 -3.37 -1.16
C THR A 57 1.33 -4.83 -0.91
N ILE A 58 2.07 -5.49 -1.82
CA ILE A 58 2.44 -6.90 -1.64
C ILE A 58 3.47 -7.10 -0.53
N ASP A 59 4.35 -6.14 -0.27
CA ASP A 59 5.29 -6.22 0.85
C ASP A 59 4.53 -6.31 2.19
N TYR A 60 3.44 -5.56 2.33
CA TYR A 60 2.58 -5.61 3.52
C TYR A 60 1.80 -6.92 3.60
N VAL A 61 1.28 -7.44 2.48
CA VAL A 61 0.58 -8.74 2.47
C VAL A 61 1.53 -9.87 2.91
N ILE A 62 2.75 -9.88 2.38
CA ILE A 62 3.78 -10.85 2.76
C ILE A 62 4.11 -10.69 4.24
N SER A 63 4.41 -9.46 4.69
CA SER A 63 4.76 -9.20 6.09
C SER A 63 3.66 -9.58 7.08
N ALA A 64 2.39 -9.35 6.71
CA ALA A 64 1.24 -9.73 7.52
C ALA A 64 1.02 -11.26 7.60
N THR A 65 1.54 -12.01 6.62
CA THR A 65 1.40 -13.48 6.56
C THR A 65 2.61 -14.20 7.13
N ALA A 66 3.80 -13.63 6.97
CA ALA A 66 5.10 -14.25 7.26
C ALA A 66 5.52 -14.14 8.73
N GLY A 67 4.57 -14.23 9.67
CA GLY A 67 4.79 -14.08 11.12
C GLY A 67 6.00 -14.84 11.67
#